data_AF-A0A9X0L969-F1
#
_entry.id   AF-A0A9X0L969-F1
#
_cell.length_a   1.000
_cell.length_b   1.000
_cell.length_c   1.000
_cell.angle_alpha   90.00
_cell.angle_beta   90.00
_cell.angle_gamma   90.00
#
_symmetry.space_group_name_H-M   'P 1'
#
loop_
_entity.id
_entity.type
_entity.pdbx_description
1 polymer ?
#
loop_
_entity_poly.entity_id
_entity_poly.type
_entity_poly.pdbx_seq_one_letter_code
_entity_poly.pdbx_strand_id
1 'polypeptide(L)'
;MSIAALVTAPSSFAQPPDSERCAPRFGQVIDITAGDIDCITASDYAVQYDLNGDKYQVIGPFTCYSGNAMTAPLLFQCVADTEDRAEFAVYPG
;
A
#
# COMPACT_ATOMS: atom_id res chain seq x y z
N MET A 1 -28.53 -22.03 -42.59
CA MET A 1 -28.88 -21.47 -41.28
C MET A 1 -28.20 -22.32 -40.22
N SER A 2 -27.16 -21.81 -39.56
CA SER A 2 -26.69 -22.30 -38.25
C SER A 2 -25.89 -21.18 -37.60
N ILE A 3 -26.56 -20.57 -36.64
CA ILE A 3 -26.18 -19.53 -35.69
C ILE A 3 -24.84 -19.82 -34.99
N ALA A 4 -23.91 -18.87 -35.10
CA ALA A 4 -22.69 -18.82 -34.30
C ALA A 4 -23.05 -18.50 -32.84
N ALA A 5 -22.68 -19.38 -31.92
CA ALA A 5 -22.73 -19.10 -30.50
C ALA A 5 -21.49 -18.30 -30.10
N LEU A 6 -21.66 -16.98 -29.96
CA LEU A 6 -20.68 -16.11 -29.33
C LEU A 6 -20.64 -16.46 -27.84
N VAL A 7 -19.59 -17.19 -27.43
CA VAL A 7 -19.27 -17.36 -26.00
C VAL A 7 -18.91 -15.98 -25.47
N THR A 8 -19.78 -15.40 -24.65
CA THR A 8 -19.46 -14.22 -23.86
C THR A 8 -18.54 -14.68 -22.74
N ALA A 9 -17.25 -14.39 -22.86
CA ALA A 9 -16.33 -14.48 -21.74
C ALA A 9 -16.88 -13.60 -20.59
N PRO A 10 -16.81 -14.04 -19.32
CA PRO A 10 -17.15 -13.16 -18.22
C PRO A 10 -16.22 -11.96 -18.29
N SER A 11 -16.80 -10.77 -18.36
CA SER A 11 -16.10 -9.53 -18.12
C SER A 11 -15.63 -9.57 -16.67
N SER A 12 -14.41 -10.08 -16.42
CA SER A 12 -13.71 -9.83 -15.18
C SER A 12 -13.54 -8.32 -15.11
N PHE A 13 -14.38 -7.67 -14.31
CA PHE A 13 -14.10 -6.32 -13.85
C PHE A 13 -12.75 -6.42 -13.15
N ALA A 14 -11.73 -5.76 -13.70
CA ALA A 14 -10.50 -5.52 -12.97
C ALA A 14 -10.92 -4.86 -11.65
N GLN A 15 -10.66 -5.54 -10.53
CA GLN A 15 -10.83 -4.92 -9.21
C GLN A 15 -10.04 -3.60 -9.25
N PRO A 16 -10.59 -2.47 -8.76
CA PRO A 16 -9.73 -1.33 -8.45
C PRO A 16 -8.60 -1.87 -7.57
N PRO A 17 -7.35 -1.38 -7.69
CA PRO A 17 -6.32 -1.79 -6.73
C PRO A 17 -6.94 -1.55 -5.35
N ASP A 18 -7.10 -2.62 -4.57
CA ASP A 18 -7.81 -2.63 -3.29
C ASP A 18 -6.98 -1.83 -2.28
N SER A 19 -6.86 -0.51 -2.51
CA SER A 19 -6.10 0.36 -1.64
C SER A 19 -7.01 0.75 -0.49
N GLU A 20 -6.80 0.14 0.68
CA GLU A 20 -7.54 0.48 1.89
C GLU A 20 -6.91 1.71 2.55
N ARG A 21 -7.69 2.79 2.68
CA ARG A 21 -7.26 4.01 3.37
C ARG A 21 -7.63 3.95 4.85
N CYS A 22 -6.62 3.98 5.71
CA CYS A 22 -6.77 3.92 7.15
C CYS A 22 -7.24 5.25 7.75
N ALA A 23 -7.88 5.17 8.92
CA ALA A 23 -8.16 6.36 9.72
C ALA A 23 -6.85 7.04 10.17
N PRO A 24 -6.76 8.38 10.15
CA PRO A 24 -5.55 9.08 10.58
C PRO A 24 -5.13 8.72 12.01
N ARG A 25 -3.83 8.45 12.21
CA ARG A 25 -3.23 8.17 13.53
C ARG A 25 -1.86 8.81 13.60
N PHE A 26 -1.50 9.35 14.78
CA PHE A 26 -0.18 9.96 15.01
C PHE A 26 0.21 11.07 14.01
N GLY A 27 -0.78 11.80 13.47
CA GLY A 27 -0.55 12.83 12.44
C GLY A 27 -0.19 12.27 11.06
N GLN A 28 -0.47 10.98 10.82
CA GLN A 28 -0.22 10.29 9.57
C GLN A 28 -1.50 9.64 9.05
N VAL A 29 -1.58 9.48 7.73
CA VAL A 29 -2.59 8.63 7.07
C VAL A 29 -1.87 7.58 6.26
N ILE A 30 -2.38 6.36 6.33
CA ILE A 30 -1.79 5.19 5.67
C ILE A 30 -2.77 4.70 4.60
N ASP A 31 -2.26 4.47 3.41
CA ASP A 31 -2.96 3.71 2.37
C ASP A 31 -2.25 2.37 2.23
N ILE A 32 -2.95 1.27 2.54
CA ILE A 32 -2.48 -0.07 2.26
C ILE A 32 -2.70 -0.29 0.76
N THR A 33 -1.65 -0.60 0.01
CA THR A 33 -1.71 -0.69 -1.46
C THR A 33 -1.62 -2.13 -1.97
N ALA A 34 -1.15 -3.06 -1.14
CA ALA A 34 -1.12 -4.49 -1.44
C ALA A 34 -1.05 -5.36 -0.18
N GLY A 35 -1.42 -6.63 -0.33
CA GLY A 35 -1.33 -7.68 0.68
C GLY A 35 -2.36 -7.58 1.82
N ASP A 36 -2.33 -8.57 2.72
CA ASP A 36 -3.22 -8.65 3.89
C ASP A 36 -2.49 -8.09 5.12
N ILE A 37 -2.61 -6.78 5.33
CA ILE A 37 -2.16 -6.10 6.54
C ILE A 37 -3.26 -5.16 7.02
N ASP A 38 -3.56 -5.19 8.31
CA ASP A 38 -4.56 -4.30 8.89
C ASP A 38 -3.98 -2.91 9.22
N CYS A 39 -4.85 -1.91 9.27
CA CYS A 39 -4.49 -0.53 9.55
C CYS A 39 -3.77 -0.30 10.90
N ILE A 40 -4.05 -1.12 11.93
CA ILE A 40 -3.40 -0.98 13.23
C ILE A 40 -1.96 -1.43 13.11
N THR A 41 -1.73 -2.62 12.54
CA THR A 41 -0.40 -3.17 12.31
C THR A 41 0.43 -2.28 11.40
N ALA A 42 -0.14 -1.77 10.30
CA ALA A 42 0.57 -0.85 9.40
C ALA A 42 0.99 0.45 10.12
N SER A 43 0.11 0.99 10.98
CA SER A 43 0.42 2.18 11.79
C SER A 43 1.54 1.93 12.79
N ASP A 44 1.55 0.77 13.44
CA ASP A 44 2.55 0.43 14.46
C ASP A 44 3.95 0.26 13.84
N TYR A 45 4.05 -0.16 12.58
CA TYR A 45 5.30 -0.11 11.83
C TYR A 45 5.64 1.30 11.32
N ALA A 46 4.66 2.05 10.81
CA ALA A 46 4.88 3.40 10.27
C ALA A 46 5.48 4.37 11.30
N VAL A 47 5.05 4.30 12.56
CA VAL A 47 5.57 5.19 13.63
C VAL A 47 7.03 4.95 13.99
N GLN A 48 7.62 3.83 13.56
CA GLN A 48 9.03 3.51 13.81
C GLN A 48 9.97 4.14 12.77
N TYR A 49 9.44 4.63 11.65
CA TYR A 49 10.24 5.23 10.59
C TYR A 49 10.76 6.62 11.00
N ASP A 50 12.07 6.83 10.95
CA ASP A 50 12.68 8.14 11.18
C ASP A 50 12.67 8.97 9.89
N LEU A 51 11.82 10.00 9.83
CA LEU A 51 11.72 10.91 8.68
C LEU A 51 13.02 11.69 8.39
N ASN A 52 13.92 11.84 9.37
CA ASN A 52 15.19 12.54 9.21
C ASN A 52 16.39 11.59 9.11
N GLY A 53 16.14 10.28 9.19
CA GLY A 53 17.16 9.24 9.11
C GLY A 53 17.52 8.90 7.66
N ASP A 54 17.98 7.66 7.47
CA ASP A 54 18.31 7.14 6.16
C ASP A 54 17.07 7.06 5.26
N LYS A 55 17.26 7.25 3.94
CA LYS A 55 16.20 7.08 2.94
C LYS A 55 15.64 5.66 2.85
N TYR A 56 16.39 4.71 3.39
CA TYR A 56 16.13 3.28 3.38
C TYR A 56 16.20 2.79 4.83
N GLN A 57 15.12 2.24 5.36
CA GLN A 57 15.07 1.73 6.72
C GLN A 57 14.35 0.39 6.74
N VAL A 58 14.91 -0.58 7.45
CA VAL A 58 14.25 -1.89 7.67
C VAL A 58 13.54 -1.83 9.02
N ILE A 59 12.22 -2.06 9.00
CA ILE A 59 11.35 -1.99 10.15
C ILE A 59 10.54 -3.28 10.22
N GLY A 60 10.91 -4.17 11.13
CA GLY A 60 10.31 -5.51 11.20
C GLY A 60 10.46 -6.25 9.86
N PRO A 61 9.36 -6.76 9.27
CA PRO A 61 9.39 -7.43 7.97
C PRO A 61 9.40 -6.45 6.77
N PHE A 62 9.26 -5.16 7.03
CA PHE A 62 9.15 -4.14 5.99
C PHE A 62 10.49 -3.51 5.67
N THR A 63 10.68 -3.26 4.39
CA THR A 63 11.66 -2.33 3.88
C THR A 63 10.95 -1.04 3.49
N CYS A 64 11.32 0.06 4.14
CA CYS A 64 10.69 1.36 3.96
C CYS A 64 11.62 2.34 3.23
N TYR A 65 11.03 3.07 2.30
CA TYR A 65 11.71 4.03 1.42
C TYR A 65 11.10 5.41 1.60
N SER A 66 11.93 6.42 1.86
CA SER A 66 11.50 7.81 1.89
C SER A 66 10.79 8.18 0.59
N GLY A 67 9.63 8.83 0.70
CA GLY A 67 8.92 9.36 -0.45
C GLY A 67 9.77 10.42 -1.13
N ASN A 68 9.85 10.36 -2.46
CA ASN A 68 10.55 11.35 -3.28
C ASN A 68 9.58 12.24 -4.07
N ALA A 69 8.28 12.14 -3.79
CA ALA A 69 7.25 12.80 -4.57
C ALA A 69 7.26 14.30 -4.28
N MET A 70 7.63 15.10 -5.28
CA MET A 70 7.57 16.56 -5.22
C MET A 70 6.13 17.12 -5.25
N THR A 71 5.14 16.30 -5.63
CA THR A 71 3.77 16.73 -5.96
C THR A 71 2.66 16.16 -5.08
N ALA A 72 2.95 15.12 -4.28
CA ALA A 72 2.06 14.62 -3.24
C ALA A 72 2.92 14.35 -2.00
N PRO A 73 2.45 14.60 -0.77
CA PRO A 73 3.28 14.49 0.40
C PRO A 73 3.39 13.02 0.83
N LEU A 74 3.86 12.14 -0.05
CA LEU A 74 4.27 10.81 0.36
C LEU A 74 5.47 10.99 1.29
N LEU A 75 5.30 10.65 2.56
CA LEU A 75 6.38 10.70 3.54
C LEU A 75 7.35 9.54 3.31
N PHE A 76 6.80 8.33 3.20
CA PHE A 76 7.54 7.11 2.91
C PHE A 76 6.56 5.99 2.51
N GLN A 77 7.11 4.91 1.96
CA GLN A 77 6.37 3.71 1.57
C GLN A 77 7.12 2.48 2.07
N CYS A 78 6.40 1.48 2.55
CA CYS A 78 6.94 0.26 3.12
C CYS A 78 6.46 -0.96 2.33
N VAL A 79 7.39 -1.86 2.01
CA VAL A 79 7.12 -3.11 1.28
C VAL A 79 7.65 -4.29 2.09
N ALA A 80 6.83 -5.30 2.32
CA ALA A 80 7.25 -6.54 2.96
C ALA A 80 7.89 -7.50 1.94
N ASP A 81 9.02 -8.10 2.32
CA ASP A 81 9.61 -9.21 1.57
C ASP A 81 9.05 -10.55 2.04
N THR A 82 7.72 -10.68 1.97
CA THR A 82 6.95 -11.88 2.36
C THR A 82 6.13 -12.40 1.17
N GLU A 83 5.51 -13.58 1.33
CA GLU A 83 4.65 -14.18 0.29
C GLU A 83 3.47 -13.29 -0.09
N ASP A 84 2.85 -12.65 0.92
CA ASP A 84 1.70 -11.75 0.73
C ASP A 84 2.07 -10.38 0.16
N ARG A 85 3.37 -10.05 0.08
CA ARG A 85 3.90 -8.80 -0.46
C ARG A 85 3.16 -7.56 0.05
N ALA A 86 2.87 -7.54 1.36
CA ALA A 86 2.16 -6.43 2.00
C ALA A 86 2.87 -5.10 1.73
N GLU A 87 2.09 -4.08 1.38
CA GLU A 87 2.61 -2.78 1.02
C GLU A 87 1.69 -1.69 1.55
N PHE A 88 2.30 -0.63 2.09
CA PHE A 88 1.56 0.55 2.50
C PHE A 88 2.36 1.84 2.27
N ALA A 89 1.64 2.90 1.93
CA ALA A 89 2.14 4.25 1.72
C ALA A 89 1.69 5.16 2.86
N VAL A 90 2.57 6.06 3.31
CA VAL A 90 2.32 6.95 4.46
C VAL A 90 2.35 8.41 4.02
N TYR A 91 1.33 9.14 4.43
CA TYR A 91 1.08 10.55 4.11
C TYR A 91 0.92 11.36 5.41
N PRO A 92 1.10 12.70 5.40
CA PRO A 92 0.69 13.54 6.50
C PRO A 92 -0.83 13.51 6.65
N GLY A 93 -1.29 13.46 7.90
CA GLY A 93 -2.72 13.49 8.27
C GLY A 93 -3.22 14.83 8.76
#